data_AF-A0A952BPK7-F1
#
_entry.id   AF-A0A952BPK7-F1
#
_cell.length_a   1.000
_cell.length_b   1.000
_cell.length_c   1.000
_cell.angle_alpha   90.00
_cell.angle_beta   90.00
_cell.angle_gamma   90.00
#
_symmetry.space_group_name_H-M   'P 1'
#
loop_
_entity.id
_entity.type
_entity.pdbx_description
1 polymer ?
#
loop_
_entity_poly.entity_id
_entity_poly.type
_entity_poly.pdbx_seq_one_letter_code
_entity_poly.pdbx_strand_id
1 'polypeptide(L)'
;MICPRCNFDQAEGNFECVKCGVIFAEFRASRDIGRGSASAPRAALAVESKDREPSLERAFSGGGLVDLLLRGLGKAWPYPLGSYVTEAEYAAIKSRNGWIVAAGEALSITGFILGALLPRMVGRSDFIAWDLAVQFGFGVLLPLLWFLAALLPLGGARQREFLAFYSIKYGVHWQALFLYLYLPILALGAYGAWQAYF
;
A
#
# COMPACT_ATOMS: atom_id res chain seq x y z
N MET A 1 -25.73 -2.88 17.32
CA MET A 1 -24.37 -2.75 17.89
C MET A 1 -23.64 -1.59 17.23
N ILE A 2 -22.97 -0.77 18.02
CA ILE A 2 -22.26 0.42 17.52
C ILE A 2 -20.82 0.05 17.15
N CYS A 3 -20.40 0.37 15.93
CA CYS A 3 -19.02 0.13 15.50
C CYS A 3 -18.04 0.97 16.34
N PRO A 4 -17.02 0.35 16.99
CA PRO A 4 -16.09 1.09 17.84
C PRO A 4 -15.15 2.01 17.06
N ARG A 5 -15.06 1.88 15.72
CA ARG A 5 -14.20 2.72 14.87
C ARG A 5 -14.91 3.96 14.32
N CYS A 6 -16.13 3.80 13.80
CA CYS A 6 -16.84 4.89 13.11
C CYS A 6 -18.16 5.29 13.77
N ASN A 7 -18.47 4.71 14.93
CA ASN A 7 -19.69 4.95 15.71
C ASN A 7 -21.00 4.70 14.93
N PHE A 8 -20.92 3.92 13.86
CA PHE A 8 -22.07 3.57 13.04
C PHE A 8 -22.90 2.50 13.73
N ASP A 9 -24.20 2.73 13.85
CA ASP A 9 -25.14 1.73 14.38
C ASP A 9 -25.55 0.74 13.29
N GLN A 10 -25.49 -0.54 13.61
CA GLN A 10 -25.78 -1.63 12.69
C GLN A 10 -26.34 -2.84 13.43
N ALA A 11 -27.05 -3.72 12.72
CA ALA A 11 -27.64 -4.92 13.28
C ALA A 11 -26.60 -5.81 13.98
N GLU A 12 -27.01 -6.46 15.07
CA GLU A 12 -26.21 -7.47 15.77
C GLU A 12 -26.03 -8.73 14.92
N GLY A 13 -24.85 -9.37 15.01
CA GLY A 13 -24.53 -10.59 14.25
C GLY A 13 -23.60 -10.40 13.06
N ASN A 14 -23.33 -9.16 12.64
CA ASN A 14 -22.33 -8.88 11.60
C ASN A 14 -20.91 -9.14 12.13
N PHE A 15 -20.07 -9.84 11.35
CA PHE A 15 -18.66 -10.07 11.68
C PHE A 15 -17.79 -8.83 11.45
N GLU A 16 -18.23 -7.94 10.56
CA GLU A 16 -17.55 -6.69 10.24
C GLU A 16 -18.50 -5.48 10.20
N CYS A 17 -17.93 -4.27 10.27
CA CYS A 17 -18.70 -3.04 10.12
C CYS A 17 -19.03 -2.77 8.66
N VAL A 18 -20.31 -2.68 8.32
CA VAL A 18 -20.76 -2.43 6.93
C VAL A 18 -20.32 -1.08 6.38
N LYS A 19 -19.99 -0.11 7.26
CA LYS A 19 -19.54 1.23 6.86
C LYS A 19 -18.03 1.35 6.69
N CYS A 20 -17.23 0.68 7.52
CA CYS A 20 -15.77 0.88 7.56
C CYS A 20 -14.93 -0.40 7.47
N GLY A 21 -15.56 -1.57 7.28
CA GLY A 21 -14.89 -2.86 7.06
C GLY A 21 -14.13 -3.43 8.25
N VAL A 22 -14.34 -2.91 9.46
CA VAL A 22 -13.65 -3.40 10.67
C VAL A 22 -14.22 -4.73 11.12
N ILE A 23 -13.37 -5.72 11.33
CA ILE A 23 -13.72 -7.02 11.88
C ILE A 23 -13.83 -6.91 13.42
N PHE A 24 -14.99 -7.24 14.00
CA PHE A 24 -15.22 -7.07 15.44
C PHE A 24 -14.46 -8.06 16.33
N ALA A 25 -14.05 -9.20 15.78
CA ALA A 25 -13.31 -10.24 16.51
C ALA A 25 -11.96 -9.73 17.02
N GLU A 26 -11.24 -8.93 16.23
CA GLU A 26 -9.93 -8.36 16.57
C GLU A 26 -10.02 -7.37 17.75
N PHE A 27 -11.14 -6.65 17.86
CA PHE A 27 -11.39 -5.70 18.94
C PHE A 27 -11.74 -6.39 20.27
N ARG A 28 -12.38 -7.57 20.23
CA ARG A 28 -12.66 -8.34 21.46
C ARG A 28 -11.38 -8.93 22.04
N ALA A 29 -10.53 -9.54 21.21
CA ALA A 29 -9.25 -10.10 21.63
C ALA A 29 -8.34 -9.05 22.30
N SER A 30 -8.28 -7.84 21.74
CA SER A 30 -7.46 -6.75 22.29
C SER A 30 -7.99 -6.21 23.63
N ARG A 31 -9.32 -6.26 23.86
CA ARG A 31 -9.93 -5.84 25.13
C ARG A 31 -9.72 -6.84 26.25
N ASP A 32 -9.68 -8.13 25.94
CA ASP A 32 -9.51 -9.18 26.93
C ASP A 32 -8.07 -9.27 27.44
N ILE A 33 -7.08 -8.96 26.60
CA ILE A 33 -5.66 -8.85 27.02
C ILE A 33 -5.47 -7.70 28.04
N GLY A 34 -6.26 -6.64 27.95
CA GLY A 34 -6.21 -5.50 28.88
C GLY A 34 -6.94 -5.70 30.21
N ARG A 35 -7.72 -6.79 30.39
CA ARG A 35 -8.55 -7.01 31.58
C ARG A 35 -7.94 -7.92 32.65
N GLY A 36 -6.75 -8.49 32.41
CA GLY A 36 -6.06 -9.38 33.34
C GLY A 36 -5.31 -8.69 34.50
N SER A 37 -5.21 -7.36 34.52
CA SER A 37 -4.51 -6.61 35.58
C SER A 37 -5.50 -5.71 36.32
N ALA A 38 -6.19 -6.27 37.31
CA ALA A 38 -7.03 -5.52 38.23
C ALA A 38 -6.18 -4.65 39.18
N SER A 39 -6.76 -3.49 39.52
CA SER A 39 -6.40 -2.51 40.55
C SER A 39 -5.30 -1.47 40.26
N ALA A 40 -5.68 -0.39 39.57
CA ALA A 40 -5.20 0.97 39.87
C ALA A 40 -6.32 2.01 39.57
N PRO A 41 -6.44 3.11 40.34
CA PRO A 41 -7.54 4.07 40.22
C PRO A 41 -7.52 4.79 38.88
N ARG A 42 -8.70 4.84 38.28
CA ARG A 42 -9.00 5.37 36.96
C ARG A 42 -9.22 6.88 37.04
N ALA A 43 -8.15 7.64 37.24
CA ALA A 43 -8.14 9.09 37.14
C ALA A 43 -6.86 9.54 36.44
N ALA A 44 -7.03 10.36 35.40
CA ALA A 44 -5.97 11.04 34.65
C ALA A 44 -5.13 10.18 33.67
N LEU A 45 -5.74 9.72 32.56
CA LEU A 45 -5.01 9.56 31.29
C LEU A 45 -5.90 9.99 30.12
N ALA A 46 -6.35 11.25 30.17
CA ALA A 46 -6.43 12.03 28.93
C ALA A 46 -4.98 12.35 28.54
N VAL A 47 -4.29 11.35 27.95
CA VAL A 47 -3.00 11.58 27.32
C VAL A 47 -3.29 12.38 26.07
N GLU A 48 -3.10 13.69 26.21
CA GLU A 48 -2.93 14.64 25.14
C GLU A 48 -1.91 14.07 24.15
N SER A 49 -2.40 13.42 23.09
CA SER A 49 -1.62 12.85 21.99
C SER A 49 -1.19 13.94 21.01
N LYS A 50 -0.83 15.12 21.52
CA LYS A 50 -0.67 16.33 20.72
C LYS A 50 0.76 16.56 20.22
N ASP A 51 1.76 15.90 20.80
CA ASP A 51 3.18 16.20 20.52
C ASP A 51 4.03 14.99 20.12
N ARG A 52 3.44 13.94 19.53
CA ARG A 52 4.18 12.71 19.14
C ARG A 52 4.27 12.46 17.63
N GLU A 53 4.41 13.52 16.84
CA GLU A 53 4.62 13.41 15.39
C GLU A 53 6.05 13.44 14.82
N PRO A 54 7.19 13.50 15.55
CA PRO A 54 8.51 13.58 14.90
C PRO A 54 9.23 12.23 14.65
N SER A 55 8.64 11.06 14.97
CA SER A 55 9.34 9.77 14.81
C SER A 55 9.06 9.03 13.50
N LEU A 56 7.88 9.20 12.89
CA LEU A 56 7.59 8.60 11.57
C LEU A 56 8.48 9.22 10.48
N GLU A 57 8.72 10.54 10.51
CA GLU A 57 9.53 11.25 9.50
C GLU A 57 10.98 10.71 9.37
N ARG A 58 11.56 10.14 10.43
CA ARG A 58 12.89 9.52 10.37
C ARG A 58 12.90 8.10 9.82
N ALA A 59 11.80 7.35 9.95
CA ALA A 59 11.66 6.03 9.31
C ALA A 59 11.58 6.12 7.77
N PHE A 60 11.54 7.35 7.25
CA PHE A 60 11.16 7.72 5.92
C PHE A 60 12.28 8.41 5.10
N SER A 61 13.50 8.58 5.63
CA SER A 61 14.58 9.38 5.01
C SER A 61 15.35 8.70 3.88
N GLY A 62 14.80 7.65 3.24
CA GLY A 62 15.44 6.91 2.14
C GLY A 62 14.80 7.15 0.77
N GLY A 63 13.97 8.18 0.63
CA GLY A 63 13.02 8.29 -0.47
C GLY A 63 13.63 8.72 -1.81
N GLY A 64 13.87 7.76 -2.70
CA GLY A 64 14.03 8.05 -4.13
C GLY A 64 12.78 8.74 -4.70
N LEU A 65 12.88 9.27 -5.93
CA LEU A 65 11.80 10.02 -6.60
C LEU A 65 10.41 9.33 -6.54
N VAL A 66 10.39 8.00 -6.69
CA VAL A 66 9.16 7.19 -6.64
C VAL A 66 8.49 7.28 -5.27
N ASP A 67 9.27 7.25 -4.18
CA ASP A 67 8.76 7.35 -2.81
C ASP A 67 8.12 8.72 -2.56
N LEU A 68 8.76 9.80 -3.03
CA LEU A 68 8.21 11.15 -2.96
C LEU A 68 6.89 11.28 -3.73
N LEU A 69 6.82 10.72 -4.95
CA LEU A 69 5.60 10.74 -5.76
C LEU A 69 4.46 9.98 -5.08
N LEU A 70 4.71 8.75 -4.61
CA LEU A 70 3.70 7.93 -3.95
C LEU A 70 3.18 8.57 -2.66
N ARG A 71 4.05 9.24 -1.90
CA ARG A 71 3.64 10.01 -0.70
C ARG A 71 2.85 11.25 -1.04
N GLY A 72 3.20 11.94 -2.13
CA GLY A 72 2.41 13.03 -2.67
C GLY A 72 0.98 12.58 -2.97
N LEU A 73 0.83 11.40 -3.58
CA LEU A 73 -0.47 10.77 -3.83
C LEU A 73 -1.19 10.33 -2.55
N GLY A 74 -0.45 10.00 -1.48
CA GLY A 74 -0.98 9.79 -0.14
C GLY A 74 -1.84 10.94 0.38
N LYS A 75 -1.58 12.18 -0.07
CA LYS A 75 -2.43 13.34 0.27
C LYS A 75 -3.80 13.30 -0.43
N ALA A 76 -3.86 12.78 -1.65
CA ALA A 76 -5.10 12.67 -2.41
C ALA A 76 -5.92 11.44 -1.99
N TRP A 77 -5.24 10.35 -1.62
CA TRP A 77 -5.87 9.09 -1.20
C TRP A 77 -5.29 8.59 0.11
N PRO A 78 -5.57 9.30 1.23
CA PRO A 78 -4.96 9.00 2.51
C PRO A 78 -5.33 7.59 3.00
N TYR A 79 -4.32 6.86 3.44
CA TYR A 79 -4.55 5.64 4.20
C TYR A 79 -5.15 6.01 5.57
N PRO A 80 -6.30 5.44 5.99
CA PRO A 80 -6.90 5.74 7.28
C PRO A 80 -6.03 5.16 8.41
N LEU A 81 -5.06 5.96 8.88
CA LEU A 81 -4.08 5.66 9.93
C LEU A 81 -4.69 5.35 11.32
N GLY A 82 -6.02 5.25 11.42
CA GLY A 82 -6.77 5.07 12.67
C GLY A 82 -6.66 3.69 13.34
N SER A 83 -5.68 2.85 13.01
CA SER A 83 -5.45 1.59 13.73
C SER A 83 -3.96 1.24 13.80
N TYR A 84 -3.30 1.87 14.77
CA TYR A 84 -2.21 1.38 15.61
C TYR A 84 -1.40 0.19 15.06
N VAL A 85 -0.40 0.50 14.25
CA VAL A 85 0.79 -0.36 14.16
C VAL A 85 1.84 0.33 15.02
N THR A 86 2.16 -0.28 16.15
CA THR A 86 3.29 0.19 16.99
C THR A 86 4.57 0.20 16.15
N GLU A 87 5.56 1.03 16.52
CA GLU A 87 6.83 1.05 15.79
C GLU A 87 7.49 -0.33 15.73
N ALA A 88 7.33 -1.13 16.79
CA ALA A 88 7.80 -2.52 16.84
C ALA A 88 7.08 -3.44 15.85
N GLU A 89 5.75 -3.35 15.75
CA GLU A 89 4.98 -4.11 14.77
C GLU A 89 5.32 -3.68 13.34
N TYR A 90 5.52 -2.38 13.10
CA TYR A 90 5.90 -1.88 11.79
C TYR A 90 7.30 -2.39 11.40
N ALA A 91 8.26 -2.36 12.32
CA ALA A 91 9.59 -2.92 12.10
C ALA A 91 9.53 -4.42 11.77
N ALA A 92 8.70 -5.18 12.49
CA ALA A 92 8.49 -6.60 12.22
C ALA A 92 7.88 -6.83 10.82
N ILE A 93 6.83 -6.10 10.45
CA ILE A 93 6.20 -6.19 9.12
C ILE A 93 7.18 -5.76 8.01
N LYS A 94 7.95 -4.70 8.25
CA LYS A 94 8.99 -4.20 7.32
C LYS A 94 10.10 -5.23 7.11
N SER A 95 10.59 -5.88 8.16
CA SER A 95 11.63 -6.91 8.03
C SER A 95 11.16 -8.09 7.15
N ARG A 96 9.88 -8.41 7.22
CA ARG A 96 9.24 -9.51 6.50
C ARG A 96 8.90 -9.20 5.04
N ASN A 97 8.58 -7.95 4.72
CA ASN A 97 8.05 -7.54 3.41
C ASN A 97 8.94 -6.55 2.65
N GLY A 98 9.94 -5.96 3.31
CA GLY A 98 10.77 -4.91 2.74
C GLY A 98 11.51 -5.35 1.47
N TRP A 99 11.96 -6.61 1.42
CA TRP A 99 12.62 -7.18 0.25
C TRP A 99 11.70 -7.25 -0.99
N ILE A 100 10.40 -7.53 -0.79
CA ILE A 100 9.42 -7.59 -1.89
C ILE A 100 9.29 -6.21 -2.53
N VAL A 101 9.21 -5.17 -1.70
CA VAL A 101 9.10 -3.78 -2.18
C VAL A 101 10.39 -3.33 -2.85
N ALA A 102 11.56 -3.63 -2.27
CA ALA A 102 12.85 -3.28 -2.87
C ALA A 102 13.04 -3.95 -4.25
N ALA A 103 12.67 -5.23 -4.38
CA ALA A 103 12.67 -5.92 -5.67
C ALA A 103 11.67 -5.31 -6.66
N GLY A 104 10.48 -4.92 -6.19
CA GLY A 104 9.50 -4.19 -7.01
C GLY A 104 10.05 -2.86 -7.53
N GLU A 105 10.68 -2.05 -6.67
CA GLU A 105 11.32 -0.78 -7.06
C GLU A 105 12.41 -0.98 -8.12
N ALA A 106 13.26 -2.01 -7.96
CA ALA A 106 14.27 -2.38 -8.96
C ALA A 106 13.65 -2.83 -10.30
N LEU A 107 12.54 -3.59 -10.24
CA LEU A 107 11.81 -4.02 -11.43
C LEU A 107 11.08 -2.87 -12.12
N SER A 108 10.62 -1.85 -11.40
CA SER A 108 10.10 -0.62 -12.03
C SER A 108 11.16 0.04 -12.90
N ILE A 109 12.37 0.22 -12.36
CA ILE A 109 13.50 0.82 -13.11
C ILE A 109 13.83 -0.05 -14.33
N THR A 110 13.92 -1.36 -14.13
CA THR A 110 14.17 -2.31 -15.21
C THR A 110 13.09 -2.22 -16.30
N GLY A 111 11.82 -2.09 -15.92
CA GLY A 111 10.69 -1.92 -16.83
C GLY A 111 10.80 -0.64 -17.65
N PHE A 112 11.17 0.48 -17.03
CA PHE A 112 11.40 1.73 -17.75
C PHE A 112 12.54 1.62 -18.76
N ILE A 113 13.62 0.90 -18.43
CA ILE A 113 14.74 0.68 -19.35
C ILE A 113 14.31 -0.22 -20.51
N LEU A 114 13.65 -1.35 -20.22
CA LEU A 114 13.17 -2.28 -21.25
C LEU A 114 12.17 -1.62 -22.20
N GLY A 115 11.22 -0.86 -21.66
CA GLY A 115 10.26 -0.12 -22.48
C GLY A 115 10.91 0.92 -23.39
N ALA A 116 11.96 1.60 -22.94
CA ALA A 116 12.72 2.55 -23.77
C ALA A 116 13.57 1.86 -24.84
N LEU A 117 14.01 0.63 -24.60
CA LEU A 117 14.79 -0.16 -25.55
C LEU A 117 13.91 -0.92 -26.56
N LEU A 118 12.62 -1.10 -26.26
CA LEU A 118 11.71 -1.90 -27.07
C LEU A 118 11.67 -1.49 -28.56
N PRO A 119 11.58 -0.19 -28.93
CA PRO A 119 11.59 0.21 -30.35
C PRO A 119 12.85 -0.28 -31.08
N ARG A 120 14.02 -0.14 -30.43
CA ARG A 120 15.29 -0.61 -31.01
C ARG A 120 15.34 -2.13 -31.12
N MET A 121 14.78 -2.85 -30.16
CA MET A 121 14.72 -4.31 -30.19
C MET A 121 13.84 -4.84 -31.34
N VAL A 122 12.81 -4.09 -31.74
CA VAL A 122 11.96 -4.43 -32.89
C VAL A 122 12.45 -3.82 -34.22
N GLY A 123 13.68 -3.28 -34.25
CA GLY A 123 14.29 -2.74 -35.46
C GLY A 123 13.80 -1.33 -35.85
N ARG A 124 13.07 -0.65 -34.97
CA ARG A 124 12.64 0.74 -35.16
C ARG A 124 13.66 1.72 -34.59
N SER A 125 13.93 2.79 -35.33
CA SER A 125 14.83 3.88 -34.92
C SER A 125 14.09 5.14 -34.49
N ASP A 126 12.82 5.25 -34.85
CA ASP A 126 11.93 6.35 -34.50
C ASP A 126 11.29 6.11 -33.12
N PHE A 127 11.28 7.15 -32.29
CA PHE A 127 10.58 7.14 -31.01
C PHE A 127 9.31 7.98 -31.16
N ILE A 128 8.15 7.33 -31.09
CA ILE A 128 6.84 7.98 -31.22
C ILE A 128 6.18 8.14 -29.85
N ALA A 129 5.15 8.99 -29.78
CA ALA A 129 4.45 9.26 -28.51
C ALA A 129 3.91 7.97 -27.84
N TRP A 130 3.53 6.95 -28.62
CA TRP A 130 3.06 5.67 -28.11
C TRP A 130 4.15 4.85 -27.40
N ASP A 131 5.43 5.01 -27.77
CA ASP A 131 6.52 4.30 -27.09
C ASP A 131 6.69 4.78 -25.64
N LEU A 132 6.37 6.04 -25.35
CA LEU A 132 6.35 6.56 -23.99
C LEU A 132 5.26 5.87 -23.15
N ALA A 133 4.05 5.70 -23.72
CA ALA A 133 2.96 4.98 -23.05
C ALA A 133 3.38 3.53 -22.74
N VAL A 134 4.00 2.85 -23.71
CA VAL A 134 4.53 1.49 -23.52
C VAL A 134 5.58 1.46 -22.41
N GLN A 135 6.49 2.44 -22.39
CA GLN A 135 7.54 2.53 -21.38
C GLN A 135 6.99 2.63 -19.95
N PHE A 136 6.02 3.51 -19.73
CA PHE A 136 5.33 3.61 -18.44
C PHE A 136 4.53 2.33 -18.12
N GLY A 137 3.91 1.72 -19.13
CA GLY A 137 3.25 0.42 -19.00
C GLY A 137 4.18 -0.66 -18.44
N PHE A 138 5.38 -0.82 -19.00
CA PHE A 138 6.39 -1.75 -18.51
C PHE A 138 6.89 -1.41 -17.10
N GLY A 139 7.06 -0.11 -16.80
CA GLY A 139 7.45 0.37 -15.47
C GLY A 139 6.46 -0.01 -14.35
N VAL A 140 5.20 -0.28 -14.69
CA VAL A 140 4.15 -0.76 -13.76
C VAL A 140 3.91 -2.27 -13.87
N LEU A 141 3.98 -2.83 -15.08
CA LEU A 141 3.65 -4.24 -15.33
C LEU A 141 4.62 -5.19 -14.63
N LEU A 142 5.93 -4.96 -14.76
CA LEU A 142 6.94 -5.83 -14.13
C LEU A 142 6.84 -5.92 -12.60
N PRO A 143 6.81 -4.80 -11.85
CA PRO A 143 6.64 -4.88 -10.40
C PRO A 143 5.29 -5.49 -10.00
N LEU A 144 4.23 -5.26 -10.77
CA LEU A 144 2.92 -5.87 -10.49
C LEU A 144 2.98 -7.40 -10.64
N LEU A 145 3.55 -7.90 -11.74
CA LEU A 145 3.74 -9.34 -11.96
C LEU A 145 4.61 -9.95 -10.86
N TRP A 146 5.63 -9.23 -10.41
CA TRP A 146 6.45 -9.64 -9.28
C TRP A 146 5.67 -9.71 -7.97
N PHE A 147 4.86 -8.71 -7.63
CA PHE A 147 4.03 -8.75 -6.43
C PHE A 147 3.05 -9.92 -6.46
N LEU A 148 2.43 -10.19 -7.62
CA LEU A 148 1.58 -11.36 -7.80
C LEU A 148 2.37 -12.65 -7.62
N ALA A 149 3.51 -12.80 -8.27
CA ALA A 149 4.35 -14.01 -8.18
C ALA A 149 4.87 -14.25 -6.75
N ALA A 150 5.25 -13.19 -6.03
CA ALA A 150 5.77 -13.28 -4.67
C ALA A 150 4.67 -13.56 -3.63
N LEU A 151 3.45 -13.05 -3.84
CA LEU A 151 2.39 -13.10 -2.83
C LEU A 151 1.33 -14.18 -3.08
N LEU A 152 1.09 -14.61 -4.32
CA LEU A 152 0.13 -15.68 -4.63
C LEU A 152 0.45 -16.99 -3.90
N PRO A 153 1.70 -17.50 -3.88
CA PRO A 153 2.02 -18.76 -3.20
C PRO A 153 1.88 -18.70 -1.68
N LEU A 154 1.92 -17.50 -1.09
CA LEU A 154 1.90 -17.29 0.36
C LEU A 154 0.47 -17.18 0.94
N GLY A 155 -0.55 -17.16 0.08
CA GLY A 155 -1.96 -17.11 0.47
C GLY A 155 -2.49 -15.72 0.86
N GLY A 156 -3.81 -15.64 1.01
CA GLY A 156 -4.53 -14.38 1.18
C GLY A 156 -4.22 -13.61 2.47
N ALA A 157 -3.85 -14.30 3.56
CA ALA A 157 -3.44 -13.63 4.80
C ALA A 157 -2.16 -12.82 4.60
N ARG A 158 -1.18 -13.40 3.89
CA ARG A 158 0.09 -12.75 3.61
C ARG A 158 -0.04 -11.59 2.62
N GLN A 159 -0.93 -11.73 1.63
CA GLN A 159 -1.30 -10.64 0.73
C GLN A 159 -1.87 -9.44 1.49
N ARG A 160 -2.80 -9.67 2.41
CA ARG A 160 -3.39 -8.59 3.23
C ARG A 160 -2.33 -7.90 4.10
N GLU A 161 -1.42 -8.66 4.72
CA GLU A 161 -0.31 -8.11 5.49
C GLU A 161 0.60 -7.22 4.62
N PHE A 162 0.97 -7.70 3.42
CA PHE A 162 1.78 -6.92 2.49
C PHE A 162 1.06 -5.64 2.02
N LEU A 163 -0.22 -5.73 1.66
CA LEU A 163 -0.99 -4.56 1.22
C LEU A 163 -1.17 -3.53 2.34
N ALA A 164 -1.32 -3.99 3.59
CA ALA A 164 -1.30 -3.12 4.76
C ALA A 164 0.07 -2.45 4.94
N PHE A 165 1.17 -3.22 4.88
CA PHE A 165 2.53 -2.69 4.91
C PHE A 165 2.75 -1.62 3.84
N TYR A 166 2.36 -1.92 2.60
CA TYR A 166 2.53 -1.04 1.45
C TYR A 166 1.75 0.26 1.66
N SER A 167 0.50 0.16 2.14
CA SER A 167 -0.34 1.33 2.42
C SER A 167 0.23 2.20 3.54
N ILE A 168 0.77 1.59 4.60
CA ILE A 168 1.42 2.30 5.71
C ILE A 168 2.72 2.97 5.25
N LYS A 169 3.56 2.26 4.48
CA LYS A 169 4.85 2.78 3.98
C LYS A 169 4.66 4.07 3.18
N TYR A 170 3.67 4.11 2.29
CA TYR A 170 3.44 5.25 1.38
C TYR A 170 2.33 6.20 1.83
N GLY A 171 1.61 5.88 2.92
CA GLY A 171 0.47 6.67 3.39
C GLY A 171 -0.70 6.71 2.41
N VAL A 172 -0.78 5.75 1.47
CA VAL A 172 -1.78 5.74 0.39
C VAL A 172 -2.66 4.49 0.49
N HIS A 173 -3.94 4.63 0.22
CA HIS A 173 -4.83 3.48 0.17
C HIS A 173 -4.52 2.60 -1.06
N TRP A 174 -4.08 1.35 -0.86
CA TRP A 174 -3.61 0.49 -1.95
C TRP A 174 -4.65 0.29 -3.08
N GLN A 175 -5.95 0.19 -2.76
CA GLN A 175 -6.99 0.04 -3.78
C GLN A 175 -7.09 1.29 -4.66
N ALA A 176 -6.99 2.47 -4.07
CA ALA A 176 -7.05 3.72 -4.81
C ALA A 176 -5.82 3.87 -5.70
N LEU A 177 -4.63 3.53 -5.18
CA LEU A 177 -3.41 3.51 -5.98
C LEU A 177 -3.52 2.54 -7.17
N PHE A 178 -4.03 1.33 -6.94
CA PHE A 178 -4.17 0.36 -8.01
C PHE A 178 -5.20 0.82 -9.07
N LEU A 179 -6.40 1.23 -8.63
CA LEU A 179 -7.50 1.57 -9.51
C LEU A 179 -7.29 2.88 -10.26
N TYR A 180 -6.72 3.90 -9.62
CA TYR A 180 -6.63 5.26 -10.19
C TYR A 180 -5.25 5.59 -10.75
N LEU A 181 -4.21 4.83 -10.43
CA LEU A 181 -2.87 5.05 -10.98
C LEU A 181 -2.39 3.87 -11.83
N TYR A 182 -2.29 2.67 -11.24
CA TYR A 182 -1.67 1.54 -11.95
C TYR A 182 -2.51 1.03 -13.11
N LEU A 183 -3.82 0.85 -12.90
CA LEU A 183 -4.72 0.34 -13.94
C LEU A 183 -4.78 1.27 -15.17
N PRO A 184 -4.93 2.61 -15.03
CA PRO A 184 -4.88 3.52 -16.18
C PRO A 184 -3.53 3.50 -16.91
N ILE A 185 -2.41 3.45 -16.19
CA ILE A 185 -1.07 3.37 -16.82
C ILE A 185 -0.92 2.07 -17.59
N LEU A 186 -1.37 0.94 -17.04
CA LEU A 186 -1.34 -0.35 -17.73
C LEU A 186 -2.23 -0.36 -18.97
N ALA A 187 -3.45 0.17 -18.86
CA ALA A 187 -4.37 0.26 -20.00
C ALA A 187 -3.79 1.15 -21.11
N LEU A 188 -3.22 2.31 -20.75
CA LEU A 188 -2.57 3.21 -21.71
C LEU A 188 -1.34 2.57 -22.33
N GLY A 189 -0.53 1.84 -21.56
CA GLY A 189 0.62 1.10 -22.07
C GLY A 189 0.25 -0.02 -23.03
N ALA A 190 -0.80 -0.78 -22.72
CA ALA A 190 -1.33 -1.82 -23.60
C ALA A 190 -1.90 -1.22 -24.91
N TYR A 191 -2.65 -0.12 -24.81
CA TYR A 191 -3.16 0.60 -25.98
C TYR A 191 -2.04 1.20 -26.83
N GLY A 192 -1.02 1.78 -26.19
CA GLY A 192 0.17 2.28 -26.87
C GLY A 192 0.93 1.17 -27.60
N ALA A 193 1.06 -0.01 -26.98
CA ALA A 193 1.69 -1.17 -27.61
C ALA A 193 0.91 -1.63 -28.83
N TRP A 194 -0.42 -1.65 -28.74
CA TRP A 194 -1.29 -1.93 -29.89
C TRP A 194 -1.03 -0.94 -31.03
N GLN A 195 -1.08 0.36 -30.75
CA GLN A 195 -0.89 1.41 -31.76
C GLN A 195 0.52 1.46 -32.37
N ALA A 196 1.54 1.06 -31.61
CA ALA A 196 2.93 1.15 -32.05
C ALA A 196 3.40 -0.09 -32.83
N TYR A 197 2.81 -1.26 -32.61
CA TYR A 197 3.36 -2.53 -33.07
C TYR A 197 2.38 -3.44 -33.83
N PHE A 198 1.11 -3.06 -33.96
CA PHE A 198 0.08 -3.79 -34.72
C PHE A 198 -0.66 -2.86 -35.68
#